data_AF-A0ABD3ZQF2-F1
#
_entry.id   AF-A0ABD3ZQF2-F1
#
_cell.length_a   1.000
_cell.length_b   1.000
_cell.length_c   1.000
_cell.angle_alpha   90.00
_cell.angle_beta   90.00
_cell.angle_gamma   90.00
#
_symmetry.space_group_name_H-M   'P 1'
#
loop_
_entity.id
_entity.type
_entity.pdbx_description
1 polymer ?
#
loop_
_entity_poly.entity_id
_entity_poly.type
_entity_poly.pdbx_seq_one_letter_code
_entity_poly.pdbx_strand_id
1 'polypeptide(L)' 'MMLKIRKLWADTPPLTPKQEAQILDLYERPAAHFDNCGNAYQIGFNTALTYLGYLIETEAMNDD' A
#
# COMPACT_ATOMS: atom_id res chain seq x y z
N MET A 1 4.24 -5.37 -11.97
CA MET A 1 3.47 -5.46 -10.72
C MET A 1 2.85 -4.10 -10.47
N MET A 2 1.54 -4.04 -10.30
CA MET A 2 0.83 -2.79 -10.00
C MET A 2 0.35 -2.84 -8.55
N LEU A 3 0.65 -1.83 -7.76
CA LEU A 3 0.15 -1.73 -6.39
C LEU A 3 -1.23 -1.08 -6.39
N LYS A 4 -2.15 -1.64 -5.61
CA LYS A 4 -3.47 -1.06 -5.37
C LYS A 4 -3.77 -0.98 -3.87
N ILE A 5 -4.57 0.00 -3.48
CA ILE A 5 -5.10 0.10 -2.12
C ILE A 5 -6.51 -0.46 -2.13
N ARG A 6 -6.72 -1.52 -1.35
CA ARG A 6 -8.02 -2.15 -1.16
C ARG A 6 -8.62 -1.69 0.16
N LYS A 7 -9.93 -1.44 0.14
CA LYS A 7 -10.74 -1.21 1.34
C LYS A 7 -11.12 -2.53 2.01
N LEU A 8 -10.91 -2.65 3.32
CA LEU A 8 -11.20 -3.85 4.10
C LEU A 8 -12.59 -3.85 4.72
N TRP A 9 -13.05 -2.70 5.23
CA TRP A 9 -14.34 -2.60 5.93
C TRP A 9 -15.33 -1.73 5.17
N ALA A 10 -16.63 -2.00 5.36
CA ALA A 10 -17.70 -1.31 4.63
C ALA A 10 -17.78 0.18 4.98
N ASP A 11 -17.48 0.53 6.23
CA ASP A 11 -17.54 1.86 6.85
C ASP A 11 -16.26 2.68 6.66
N THR A 12 -15.15 2.07 6.25
CA THR A 12 -13.93 2.79 5.88
C THR A 12 -14.25 3.82 4.78
N PRO A 13 -13.81 5.09 4.93
CA PRO A 13 -14.09 6.12 3.94
C PRO A 13 -13.35 5.84 2.62
N PRO A 14 -13.89 6.23 1.46
CA PRO A 14 -13.18 6.12 0.20
C PRO A 14 -11.99 7.07 0.18
N LEU A 15 -10.88 6.63 -0.41
CA LEU A 15 -9.75 7.49 -0.68
C LEU A 15 -9.99 8.25 -1.99
N THR A 16 -9.53 9.49 -2.04
CA THR A 16 -9.43 10.22 -3.32
C THR A 16 -8.23 9.69 -4.12
N PRO A 17 -8.21 9.82 -5.46
CA PRO A 17 -7.07 9.40 -6.27
C PRO A 17 -5.74 10.02 -5.82
N LYS A 18 -5.78 11.26 -5.32
CA LYS A 18 -4.60 11.94 -4.77
C LYS A 18 -4.10 11.28 -3.49
N GLN A 19 -4.99 10.91 -2.58
CA GLN A 19 -4.61 10.22 -1.35
C GLN A 19 -4.04 8.84 -1.65
N GLU A 20 -4.64 8.10 -2.58
CA GLU A 20 -4.12 6.80 -3.02
C GLU A 20 -2.70 6.93 -3.56
N ALA A 21 -2.46 7.86 -4.50
CA ALA A 21 -1.14 8.09 -5.06
C ALA A 21 -0.10 8.46 -3.99
N GLN A 22 -0.48 9.29 -3.00
CA GLN A 22 0.42 9.67 -1.91
C GLN A 22 0.76 8.50 -0.98
N ILE A 23 -0.21 7.63 -0.67
CA ILE A 23 0.02 6.46 0.17
C ILE A 23 0.93 5.45 -0.55
N LEU A 24 0.72 5.24 -1.85
CA LEU A 24 1.56 4.35 -2.66
C LEU A 24 2.99 4.89 -2.78
N ASP A 25 3.18 6.19 -3.03
CA ASP A 25 4.51 6.82 -3.05
C ASP A 25 5.26 6.59 -1.73
N LEU A 26 4.58 6.77 -0.59
CA LEU A 26 5.16 6.53 0.74
C LEU A 26 5.52 5.05 0.98
N TYR A 27 4.71 4.13 0.46
CA TYR A 27 4.96 2.69 0.60
C TYR A 27 6.15 2.20 -0.22
N GLU A 28 6.36 2.76 -1.43
CA GLU A 28 7.43 2.35 -2.33
C GLU A 28 8.78 3.02 -2.01
N ARG A 29 8.76 4.27 -1.54
CA ARG A 29 9.98 5.07 -1.32
C ARG A 29 11.05 4.35 -0.48
N PRO A 30 10.72 3.73 0.66
CA PRO A 30 11.75 3.13 1.51
C PRO A 30 12.30 1.82 0.96
N ALA A 31 11.52 1.06 0.19
CA ALA A 31 12.01 -0.12 -0.52
C ALA A 31 13.04 0.26 -1.59
N ALA A 32 12.91 1.43 -2.22
CA ALA A 32 13.88 1.94 -3.19
C ALA A 32 15.16 2.50 -2.56
N HIS A 33 15.16 2.81 -1.25
CA HIS A 33 16.27 3.53 -0.59
C HIS A 33 16.98 2.73 0.49
N PHE A 34 16.35 1.71 1.06
CA PHE A 34 16.89 0.95 2.16
C PHE A 34 16.60 -0.53 1.92
N ASP A 35 17.63 -1.36 1.68
CA ASP A 35 17.51 -2.78 1.30
C ASP A 35 16.58 -3.60 2.24
N ASN A 36 17.16 -4.28 3.25
CA ASN A 36 16.37 -5.10 4.18
C ASN A 36 15.45 -4.25 5.07
N CYS A 37 15.81 -3.00 5.34
CA CYS A 37 14.99 -2.08 6.13
C CYS A 37 13.73 -1.63 5.38
N GLY A 38 13.74 -1.62 4.05
CA GLY A 38 12.59 -1.29 3.22
C GLY A 38 11.48 -2.32 3.35
N ASN A 39 11.83 -3.60 3.45
CA ASN A 39 10.84 -4.66 3.70
C ASN A 39 10.21 -4.52 5.09
N ALA A 40 11.01 -4.26 6.13
CA ALA A 40 10.50 -4.01 7.48
C ALA A 40 9.58 -2.77 7.54
N TYR A 41 9.92 -1.73 6.79
CA TYR A 41 9.06 -0.55 6.63
C TYR A 41 7.72 -0.91 6.00
N GLN A 42 7.72 -1.64 4.88
CA GLN A 42 6.49 -2.03 4.18
C GLN A 42 5.58 -2.89 5.07
N ILE A 43 6.15 -3.80 5.85
CA ILE A 43 5.41 -4.60 6.84
C ILE A 43 4.74 -3.70 7.89
N GLY A 44 5.50 -2.76 8.47
CA GLY A 44 4.97 -1.83 9.47
C GLY A 44 3.89 -0.91 8.89
N PHE A 45 4.10 -0.41 7.68
CA PHE A 45 3.17 0.46 6.97
C PHE A 45 1.85 -0.26 6.63
N ASN A 46 1.91 -1.49 6.12
CA ASN A 46 0.73 -2.31 5.88
C ASN A 46 -0.02 -2.66 7.16
N THR A 47 0.71 -2.93 8.25
CA THR A 47 0.11 -3.17 9.56
C THR A 47 -0.69 -1.94 10.02
N ALA A 48 -0.11 -0.74 9.92
CA ALA A 48 -0.79 0.49 10.28
C ALA A 48 -2.01 0.79 9.37
N LEU A 49 -1.88 0.62 8.06
CA LEU A 49 -3.00 0.79 7.11
C LEU A 49 -4.15 -0.19 7.39
N THR A 50 -3.84 -1.42 7.78
CA THR A 50 -4.85 -2.43 8.11
C THR A 50 -5.71 -1.97 9.29
N TYR A 51 -5.11 -1.35 10.31
CA TYR A 51 -5.86 -0.74 11.42
C TYR A 51 -6.74 0.43 10.99
N LEU A 52 -6.43 1.09 9.86
CA LEU A 52 -7.25 2.15 9.26
C LEU A 52 -8.28 1.60 8.25
N GLY A 53 -8.29 0.29 8.01
CA GLY A 53 -9.25 -0.37 7.12
C GLY A 53 -8.81 -0.44 5.67
N TYR A 54 -7.50 -0.32 5.40
CA TYR A 54 -6.93 -0.40 4.07
C TYR A 54 -5.83 -1.46 3.99
N LEU A 55 -5.63 -2.06 2.82
CA LEU A 55 -4.56 -3.01 2.55
C LEU A 55 -3.91 -2.68 1.20
N ILE A 56 -2.58 -2.66 1.14
CA ILE A 56 -1.87 -2.55 -0.13
C ILE A 56 -1.67 -3.97 -0.67
N GLU A 57 -2.20 -4.23 -1.85
CA GLU A 57 -2.08 -5.51 -2.55
C GLU A 57 -1.27 -5.31 -3.83
N THR A 58 -0.44 -6.29 -4.16
CA THR A 58 0.24 -6.35 -5.46
C THR A 58 -0.65 -7.09 -6.44
N GLU A 59 -1.12 -6.40 -7.46
CA GLU A 59 -1.72 -7.04 -8.61
C GLU A 59 -0.60 -7.62 -9.47
N ALA A 60 -0.59 -8.95 -9.60
CA ALA A 60 0.10 -9.58 -10.70
C ALA A 60 -0.58 -9.09 -11.98
N MET A 61 0.18 -8.43 -12.86
CA MET A 61 -0.26 -8.29 -14.23
C MET A 61 -0.31 -9.72 -14.75
N ASN A 62 -1.50 -10.29 -14.88
CA ASN A 62 -1.65 -11.47 -15.71
C ASN A 62 -1.24 -11.02 -17.11
N ASP A 63 -0.06 -11.45 -17.57
CA ASP A 63 0.30 -11.47 -18.99
C ASP A 63 -0.71 -12.44 -19.64
N ASP A 64 -1.62 -11.88 -20.44
CA ASP A 64 -2.54 -12.60 -21.32
C ASP A 64 -1.90 -12.72 -22.72
#